data_AF-A0A1C5FZ70-F1
#
_entry.id   AF-A0A1C5FZ70-F1
#
_cell.length_a   1.000
_cell.length_b   1.000
_cell.length_c   1.000
_cell.angle_alpha   90.00
_cell.angle_beta   90.00
_cell.angle_gamma   90.00
#
_symmetry.space_group_name_H-M   'P 1'
#
loop_
_entity.id
_entity.type
_entity.pdbx_description
1 polymer ?
#
loop_
_entity_poly.entity_id
_entity_poly.type
_entity_poly.pdbx_seq_one_letter_code
_entity_poly.pdbx_strand_id
1 'polypeptide(L)'
;RAWRGMIQWWAEGAEPAYDRWTEWAAEHSEKYGLGETPKQVDRTFWDLVAQADEKPIEVDGQPTTGDDIRSGMREAVFSPKYATEGVVELKKAAAGKPASAKKLAAFAGSEGAGTAGAAADAAEVPSDNMTASFWAVVCGDNSAAWSRDPESYRQDAIEDKGRYPLYGDFASSIKPCAFWDKSMEPATKVNNKVGSLVVQNEWDSQTPLPSGQALHADLKGSKMVTVLGGEGHGVYPNGNACTDGTVTDYLLTGKLPAKDVTCEATADSNAEARTNQKRDVLPGSPLPERF
;
A
#
# COMPACT_ATOMS: atom_id res chain seq x y z
N ARG A 1 -3.93 -8.03 15.46
CA ARG A 1 -2.63 -8.63 15.04
C ARG A 1 -1.68 -7.48 14.70
N ALA A 2 -0.78 -7.08 15.60
CA ALA A 2 0.15 -5.98 15.31
C ALA A 2 1.42 -6.50 14.61
N TRP A 3 1.90 -5.78 13.60
CA TRP A 3 3.11 -6.08 12.82
C TRP A 3 3.07 -7.36 11.98
N ARG A 4 3.62 -8.51 12.43
CA ARG A 4 3.77 -9.70 11.56
C ARG A 4 2.47 -10.08 10.85
N GLY A 5 1.38 -10.24 11.59
CA GLY A 5 0.08 -10.58 11.00
C GLY A 5 -0.54 -9.46 10.16
N MET A 6 -0.19 -8.20 10.41
CA MET A 6 -0.61 -7.06 9.57
C MET A 6 0.18 -7.03 8.26
N ILE A 7 1.46 -7.39 8.28
CA ILE A 7 2.28 -7.57 7.08
C ILE A 7 1.74 -8.74 6.24
N GLN A 8 1.30 -9.83 6.87
CA GLN A 8 0.61 -10.93 6.16
C GLN A 8 -0.72 -10.48 5.53
N TRP A 9 -1.44 -9.53 6.14
CA TRP A 9 -2.62 -8.92 5.52
C TRP A 9 -2.31 -8.12 4.27
N TRP A 10 -1.07 -7.69 4.04
CA TRP A 10 -0.72 -7.06 2.77
C TRP A 10 -0.87 -8.01 1.58
N ALA A 11 -0.61 -9.32 1.78
CA ALA A 11 -0.84 -10.31 0.74
C ALA A 11 -2.35 -10.56 0.56
N GLU A 12 -3.07 -10.78 1.66
CA GLU A 12 -4.52 -11.01 1.64
C GLU A 12 -5.30 -9.83 1.03
N GLY A 13 -4.88 -8.59 1.32
CA GLY A 13 -5.52 -7.38 0.79
C GLY A 13 -5.09 -7.01 -0.64
N ALA A 14 -3.95 -7.50 -1.11
CA ALA A 14 -3.49 -7.22 -2.47
C ALA A 14 -4.24 -8.04 -3.52
N GLU A 15 -4.66 -9.28 -3.23
CA GLU A 15 -5.36 -10.13 -4.21
C GLU A 15 -6.70 -9.51 -4.67
N PRO A 16 -7.62 -9.05 -3.79
CA PRO A 16 -8.85 -8.41 -4.25
C PRO A 16 -8.61 -7.10 -5.01
N ALA A 17 -7.58 -6.35 -4.64
CA ALA A 17 -7.20 -5.13 -5.36
C ALA A 17 -6.64 -5.44 -6.76
N TYR A 18 -5.90 -6.56 -6.88
CA TYR A 18 -5.42 -7.09 -8.14
C TYR A 18 -6.58 -7.58 -9.02
N ASP A 19 -7.52 -8.36 -8.48
CA ASP A 19 -8.70 -8.81 -9.20
C ASP A 19 -9.51 -7.63 -9.75
N ARG A 20 -9.79 -6.63 -8.89
CA ARG A 20 -10.43 -5.37 -9.30
C ARG A 20 -9.66 -4.65 -10.41
N TRP A 21 -8.32 -4.66 -10.36
CA TRP A 21 -7.51 -4.09 -11.43
C TRP A 21 -7.71 -4.83 -12.75
N THR A 22 -7.74 -6.17 -12.74
CA THR A 22 -7.95 -6.95 -13.98
C THR A 22 -9.29 -6.65 -14.63
N GLU A 23 -10.35 -6.48 -13.83
CA GLU A 23 -11.67 -6.06 -14.29
C GLU A 23 -11.64 -4.68 -14.92
N TRP A 24 -11.11 -3.69 -14.21
CA TRP A 24 -11.02 -2.31 -14.70
C TRP A 24 -10.20 -2.21 -15.99
N ALA A 25 -9.06 -2.90 -16.06
CA ALA A 25 -8.21 -2.89 -17.25
C ALA A 25 -8.90 -3.52 -18.46
N ALA A 26 -9.69 -4.58 -18.26
CA ALA A 26 -10.46 -5.24 -19.30
C ALA A 26 -11.60 -4.35 -19.84
N GLU A 27 -12.31 -3.64 -18.95
CA GLU A 27 -13.32 -2.65 -19.33
C GLU A 27 -12.74 -1.51 -20.19
N HIS A 28 -11.44 -1.22 -20.03
CA HIS A 28 -10.71 -0.19 -20.79
C HIS A 28 -9.79 -0.77 -21.86
N SER A 29 -10.07 -2.00 -22.32
CA SER A 29 -9.25 -2.77 -23.27
C SER A 29 -8.98 -2.04 -24.58
N GLU A 30 -9.96 -1.33 -25.14
CA GLU A 30 -9.79 -0.54 -26.37
C GLU A 30 -8.65 0.49 -26.26
N LYS A 31 -8.42 1.03 -25.06
CA LYS A 31 -7.39 2.03 -24.80
C LYS A 31 -6.04 1.41 -24.46
N TYR A 32 -6.04 0.37 -23.62
CA TYR A 32 -4.81 -0.12 -22.99
C TYR A 32 -4.28 -1.44 -23.59
N GLY A 33 -5.11 -2.24 -24.27
CA GLY A 33 -4.67 -3.42 -25.00
C GLY A 33 -3.97 -4.50 -24.15
N LEU A 34 -4.39 -4.64 -22.88
CA LEU A 34 -3.91 -5.69 -21.97
C LEU A 34 -4.77 -6.97 -22.04
N GLY A 35 -5.95 -6.91 -22.65
CA GLY A 35 -6.92 -8.01 -22.72
C GLY A 35 -8.33 -7.48 -22.62
N GLU A 36 -9.30 -8.14 -23.25
CA GLU A 36 -10.73 -7.78 -23.26
C GLU A 36 -11.50 -8.40 -22.08
N THR A 37 -10.86 -9.31 -21.34
CA THR A 37 -11.45 -9.98 -20.17
C THR A 37 -10.47 -9.94 -18.99
N PRO A 38 -10.95 -9.97 -17.74
CA PRO A 38 -10.09 -10.01 -16.55
C PRO A 38 -9.01 -11.10 -16.64
N LYS A 39 -9.39 -12.29 -17.10
CA LYS A 39 -8.49 -13.44 -17.30
C LYS A 39 -7.41 -13.21 -18.36
N GLN A 40 -7.69 -12.43 -19.40
CA GLN A 40 -6.67 -12.08 -20.41
C GLN A 40 -5.69 -11.04 -19.87
N VAL A 41 -6.17 -10.11 -19.03
CA VAL A 41 -5.33 -9.13 -18.34
C VAL A 41 -4.41 -9.83 -17.33
N ASP A 42 -4.97 -10.69 -16.48
CA ASP A 42 -4.24 -11.56 -15.55
C ASP A 42 -3.14 -12.35 -16.29
N ARG A 43 -3.49 -13.03 -17.38
CA ARG A 43 -2.52 -13.75 -18.21
C ARG A 43 -1.42 -12.85 -18.76
N THR A 44 -1.77 -11.66 -19.26
CA THR A 44 -0.77 -10.71 -19.76
C THR A 44 0.21 -10.30 -18.68
N PHE A 45 -0.25 -10.09 -17.44
CA PHE A 45 0.61 -9.77 -16.31
C PHE A 45 1.54 -10.94 -15.98
N TRP A 46 1.00 -12.15 -15.82
CA TRP A 46 1.82 -13.32 -15.46
C TRP A 46 2.77 -13.76 -16.57
N ASP A 47 2.43 -13.54 -17.84
CA ASP A 47 3.36 -13.77 -18.96
C ASP A 47 4.56 -12.80 -18.88
N LEU A 48 4.35 -11.55 -18.43
CA LEU A 48 5.45 -10.59 -18.20
C LEU A 48 6.32 -10.99 -17.01
N VAL A 49 5.71 -11.47 -15.91
CA VAL A 49 6.44 -12.00 -14.75
C VAL A 49 7.30 -13.19 -15.17
N ALA A 50 6.72 -14.17 -15.87
CA ALA A 50 7.44 -15.36 -16.34
C ALA A 50 8.57 -15.01 -17.33
N GLN A 51 8.32 -14.06 -18.24
CA GLN A 51 9.38 -13.56 -19.12
C GLN A 51 10.54 -12.96 -18.31
N ALA A 52 10.25 -12.13 -17.31
CA ALA A 52 11.26 -11.46 -16.51
C ALA A 52 12.05 -12.42 -15.59
N ASP A 53 11.44 -13.53 -15.16
CA ASP A 53 12.12 -14.60 -14.42
C ASP A 53 13.17 -15.32 -15.29
N GLU A 54 12.91 -15.49 -16.59
CA GLU A 54 13.88 -16.09 -17.52
C GLU A 54 14.90 -15.09 -18.06
N LYS A 55 14.42 -13.89 -18.39
CA LYS A 55 15.19 -12.80 -18.97
C LYS A 55 14.68 -11.46 -18.42
N PRO A 56 15.39 -10.86 -17.46
CA PRO A 56 14.99 -9.59 -16.86
C PRO A 56 14.66 -8.52 -17.90
N ILE A 57 13.61 -7.74 -17.61
CA ILE A 57 13.18 -6.62 -18.44
C ILE A 57 14.01 -5.39 -18.07
N GLU A 58 14.61 -4.73 -19.05
CA GLU A 58 15.36 -3.49 -18.81
C GLU A 58 14.40 -2.32 -18.53
N VAL A 59 14.49 -1.74 -17.33
CA VAL A 59 13.75 -0.56 -16.90
C VAL A 59 14.75 0.46 -16.38
N ASP A 60 14.85 1.61 -17.05
CA ASP A 60 15.79 2.69 -16.71
C ASP A 60 17.26 2.21 -16.60
N GLY A 61 17.64 1.25 -17.44
CA GLY A 61 18.98 0.65 -17.46
C GLY A 61 19.27 -0.30 -16.30
N GLN A 62 18.24 -0.71 -15.55
CA GLN A 62 18.33 -1.71 -14.51
C GLN A 62 17.52 -2.97 -14.89
N PRO A 63 18.04 -4.17 -14.57
CA PRO A 63 17.30 -5.40 -14.78
C PRO A 63 16.12 -5.49 -13.79
N THR A 64 14.93 -5.71 -14.32
CA THR A 64 13.69 -5.93 -13.54
C THR A 64 13.28 -7.41 -13.66
N THR A 65 13.22 -8.10 -12.52
CA THR A 65 12.86 -9.52 -12.42
C THR A 65 11.35 -9.73 -12.27
N GLY A 66 10.87 -10.98 -12.35
CA GLY A 66 9.46 -11.28 -12.03
C GLY A 66 9.11 -10.93 -10.59
N ASP A 67 10.05 -11.08 -9.65
CA ASP A 67 9.87 -10.67 -8.26
C ASP A 67 9.71 -9.16 -8.11
N ASP A 68 10.49 -8.36 -8.85
CA ASP A 68 10.33 -6.90 -8.87
C ASP A 68 8.96 -6.49 -9.42
N ILE A 69 8.49 -7.17 -10.49
CA ILE A 69 7.17 -6.92 -11.08
C ILE A 69 6.06 -7.24 -10.08
N ARG A 70 6.12 -8.40 -9.42
CA ARG A 70 5.14 -8.80 -8.39
C ARG A 70 5.15 -7.84 -7.21
N SER A 71 6.34 -7.49 -6.72
CA SER A 71 6.49 -6.56 -5.60
C SER A 71 5.96 -5.18 -5.94
N GLY A 72 6.28 -4.67 -7.13
CA GLY A 72 5.79 -3.39 -7.62
C GLY A 72 4.29 -3.36 -7.84
N MET A 73 3.70 -4.48 -8.25
CA MET A 73 2.26 -4.57 -8.46
C MET A 73 1.47 -4.33 -7.18
N ARG A 74 1.98 -4.73 -6.02
CA ARG A 74 1.34 -4.44 -4.72
C ARG A 74 1.16 -2.93 -4.49
N GLU A 75 2.16 -2.12 -4.84
CA GLU A 75 2.04 -0.67 -4.79
C GLU A 75 1.14 -0.15 -5.91
N ALA A 76 1.28 -0.71 -7.11
CA ALA A 76 0.56 -0.23 -8.29
C ALA A 76 -0.97 -0.37 -8.16
N VAL A 77 -1.47 -1.43 -7.51
CA VAL A 77 -2.91 -1.69 -7.32
C VAL A 77 -3.60 -0.72 -6.35
N PHE A 78 -2.88 0.26 -5.79
CA PHE A 78 -3.51 1.42 -5.13
C PHE A 78 -4.48 2.13 -6.06
N SER A 79 -4.21 2.08 -7.36
CA SER A 79 -5.13 2.55 -8.39
C SER A 79 -5.11 1.63 -9.61
N PRO A 80 -6.26 1.12 -10.07
CA PRO A 80 -6.35 0.33 -11.29
C PRO A 80 -5.79 1.06 -12.50
N LYS A 81 -5.99 2.38 -12.59
CA LYS A 81 -5.44 3.19 -13.67
C LYS A 81 -3.91 3.24 -13.62
N TYR A 82 -3.33 3.46 -12.44
CA TYR A 82 -1.88 3.53 -12.28
C TYR A 82 -1.24 2.18 -12.61
N ALA A 83 -1.76 1.07 -12.05
CA ALA A 83 -1.34 -0.28 -12.40
C ALA A 83 -1.44 -0.57 -13.89
N THR A 84 -2.58 -0.23 -14.53
CA THR A 84 -2.76 -0.46 -15.98
C THR A 84 -1.74 0.32 -16.81
N GLU A 85 -1.52 1.59 -16.49
CA GLU A 85 -0.55 2.40 -17.20
C GLU A 85 0.87 1.87 -17.03
N GLY A 86 1.24 1.41 -15.82
CA GLY A 86 2.54 0.81 -15.56
C GLY A 86 2.74 -0.52 -16.28
N VAL A 87 1.74 -1.42 -16.27
CA VAL A 87 1.80 -2.71 -16.99
C VAL A 87 1.87 -2.52 -18.52
N VAL A 88 1.21 -1.48 -19.05
CA VAL A 88 1.36 -1.11 -20.48
C VAL A 88 2.79 -0.69 -20.81
N GLU A 89 3.43 0.11 -19.96
CA GLU A 89 4.83 0.49 -20.15
C GLU A 89 5.78 -0.70 -19.96
N LEU A 90 5.48 -1.60 -19.03
CA LEU A 90 6.25 -2.82 -18.81
C LEU A 90 6.19 -3.74 -20.04
N LYS A 91 5.01 -3.88 -20.65
CA LYS A 91 4.82 -4.60 -21.91
C LYS A 91 5.59 -3.97 -23.08
N LYS A 92 5.72 -2.64 -23.12
CA LYS A 92 6.56 -1.96 -24.12
C LYS A 92 8.04 -2.25 -23.89
N ALA A 93 8.51 -2.13 -22.65
CA ALA A 93 9.90 -2.41 -22.26
C ALA A 93 10.28 -3.87 -22.58
N ALA A 94 9.41 -4.82 -22.23
CA ALA A 94 9.56 -6.24 -22.55
C ALA A 94 9.70 -6.52 -24.06
N ALA A 95 9.08 -5.69 -24.89
CA ALA A 95 9.16 -5.75 -26.35
C ALA A 95 10.33 -4.92 -26.94
N GLY A 96 11.21 -4.35 -26.11
CA GLY A 96 12.32 -3.50 -26.53
C GLY A 96 11.90 -2.14 -27.09
N LYS A 97 10.69 -1.67 -26.78
CA LYS A 97 10.17 -0.37 -27.21
C LYS A 97 10.43 0.69 -26.15
N PRO A 98 10.55 1.98 -26.53
CA PRO A 98 10.65 3.07 -25.56
C PRO A 98 9.47 3.06 -24.58
N ALA A 99 9.78 3.09 -23.29
CA ALA A 99 8.82 3.08 -22.19
C ALA A 99 9.07 4.26 -21.25
N SER A 100 8.02 4.72 -20.57
CA SER A 100 8.11 5.83 -19.62
C SER A 100 8.65 5.35 -18.26
N ALA A 101 9.90 5.71 -17.93
CA ALA A 101 10.50 5.41 -16.63
C ALA A 101 9.63 5.89 -15.44
N LYS A 102 9.03 7.09 -15.55
CA LYS A 102 8.12 7.64 -14.54
C LYS A 102 6.93 6.73 -14.22
N LYS A 103 6.35 6.09 -15.23
CA LYS A 103 5.18 5.20 -15.06
C LYS A 103 5.59 3.78 -14.64
N LEU A 104 6.86 3.44 -14.81
CA LEU A 104 7.45 2.20 -14.35
C LEU A 104 8.00 2.29 -12.91
N ALA A 105 7.89 3.44 -12.24
CA ALA A 105 8.50 3.67 -10.94
C ALA A 105 8.17 2.59 -9.89
N ALA A 106 6.91 2.13 -9.81
CA ALA A 106 6.53 1.04 -8.91
C ALA A 106 7.20 -0.30 -9.25
N PHE A 107 7.53 -0.53 -10.52
CA PHE A 107 8.14 -1.76 -11.03
C PHE A 107 9.65 -1.65 -11.20
N ALA A 108 10.26 -0.50 -10.92
CA ALA A 108 11.71 -0.37 -10.90
C ALA A 108 12.23 -1.22 -9.73
N GLY A 109 13.17 -2.14 -10.00
CA GLY A 109 13.66 -3.07 -8.99
C GLY A 109 14.17 -2.38 -7.72
N SER A 110 14.26 -3.12 -6.62
CA SER A 110 14.55 -2.56 -5.29
C SER A 110 15.87 -1.77 -5.18
N GLU A 111 16.82 -2.00 -6.11
CA GLU A 111 18.06 -1.21 -6.21
C GLU A 111 17.85 0.20 -6.79
N GLY A 112 16.75 0.42 -7.54
CA GLY A 112 16.37 1.69 -8.17
C GLY A 112 15.49 2.62 -7.31
N ALA A 113 14.81 2.10 -6.29
CA ALA A 113 14.02 2.92 -5.35
C ALA A 113 14.90 3.93 -4.58
N GLY A 114 16.21 3.71 -4.52
CA GLY A 114 17.19 4.62 -3.92
C GLY A 114 17.83 5.62 -4.89
N THR A 115 17.54 5.58 -6.20
CA THR A 115 18.29 6.37 -7.21
C THR A 115 17.43 7.28 -8.08
N ALA A 116 16.10 7.17 -8.05
CA ALA A 116 15.21 8.07 -8.78
C ALA A 116 14.88 9.36 -7.99
N GLY A 117 15.89 10.22 -7.83
CA GLY A 117 15.69 11.66 -7.69
C GLY A 117 15.84 12.26 -6.29
N ALA A 118 17.07 12.57 -5.89
CA ALA A 118 17.38 13.81 -5.18
C ALA A 118 18.86 14.16 -5.37
N ALA A 119 19.14 15.19 -6.17
CA ALA A 119 20.41 15.89 -6.09
C ALA A 119 20.31 16.98 -5.00
N ALA A 120 21.33 16.99 -4.14
CA ALA A 120 21.88 18.12 -3.35
C ALA A 120 21.33 18.42 -1.92
N ASP A 121 22.22 18.09 -0.96
CA ASP A 121 22.56 18.70 0.33
C ASP A 121 21.53 18.99 1.44
N ALA A 122 21.55 18.11 2.46
CA ALA A 122 21.75 18.42 3.89
C ALA A 122 22.07 17.10 4.60
N ALA A 123 23.34 16.82 4.94
CA ALA A 123 23.84 15.55 5.51
C ALA A 123 23.03 14.33 5.00
N GLU A 124 23.29 13.94 3.75
CA GLU A 124 22.48 12.99 2.97
C GLU A 124 21.91 11.86 3.84
N VAL A 125 20.59 11.90 4.03
CA VAL A 125 19.86 10.79 4.64
C VAL A 125 20.10 9.58 3.76
N PRO A 126 20.69 8.49 4.26
CA PRO A 126 20.96 7.30 3.45
C PRO A 126 19.70 6.81 2.74
N SER A 127 19.84 6.34 1.50
CA SER A 127 18.70 5.88 0.69
C SER A 127 17.95 4.70 1.33
N ASP A 128 18.62 3.94 2.19
CA ASP A 128 18.05 2.85 2.97
C ASP A 128 17.44 3.28 4.31
N ASN A 129 17.53 4.56 4.69
CA ASN A 129 17.11 5.04 6.01
C ASN A 129 15.61 4.79 6.28
N MET A 130 14.76 4.89 5.26
CA MET A 130 13.33 4.54 5.41
C MET A 130 13.17 3.08 5.83
N THR A 131 13.84 2.17 5.12
CA THR A 131 13.80 0.73 5.39
C THR A 131 14.40 0.42 6.76
N ALA A 132 15.57 0.99 7.08
CA ALA A 132 16.24 0.79 8.36
C ALA A 132 15.38 1.28 9.54
N SER A 133 14.82 2.50 9.41
CA SER A 133 13.94 3.09 10.43
C SER A 133 12.65 2.30 10.61
N PHE A 134 12.00 1.90 9.51
CA PHE A 134 10.79 1.09 9.54
C PHE A 134 11.01 -0.20 10.32
N TRP A 135 12.03 -0.98 9.97
CA TRP A 135 12.30 -2.24 10.67
C TRP A 135 12.73 -2.03 12.12
N ALA A 136 13.53 -1.01 12.43
CA ALA A 136 13.91 -0.72 13.81
C ALA A 136 12.68 -0.48 14.71
N VAL A 137 11.68 0.27 14.24
CA VAL A 137 10.43 0.52 14.97
C VAL A 137 9.58 -0.75 15.05
N VAL A 138 9.30 -1.38 13.90
CA VAL A 138 8.45 -2.58 13.81
C VAL A 138 8.96 -3.70 14.72
N CYS A 139 10.26 -3.95 14.72
CA CYS A 139 10.85 -4.99 15.55
C CYS A 139 10.90 -4.60 17.04
N GLY A 140 11.08 -3.30 17.35
CA GLY A 140 11.08 -2.77 18.70
C GLY A 140 9.70 -2.75 19.39
N ASP A 141 8.62 -2.64 18.61
CA ASP A 141 7.25 -2.51 19.12
C ASP A 141 6.60 -3.84 19.55
N ASN A 142 6.89 -4.94 18.84
CA ASN A 142 6.26 -6.23 19.13
C ASN A 142 7.08 -7.43 18.66
N SER A 143 8.29 -7.57 19.19
CA SER A 143 9.17 -8.73 18.99
C SER A 143 8.48 -10.09 19.26
N ALA A 144 7.44 -10.13 20.11
CA ALA A 144 6.72 -11.37 20.45
C ALA A 144 5.86 -11.90 19.29
N ALA A 145 5.49 -11.05 18.32
CA ALA A 145 4.79 -11.48 17.12
C ALA A 145 5.71 -12.20 16.12
N TRP A 146 7.03 -12.18 16.33
CA TRP A 146 8.02 -12.67 15.37
C TRP A 146 8.67 -13.96 15.87
N SER A 147 8.49 -15.03 15.11
CA SER A 147 9.16 -16.31 15.37
C SER A 147 10.68 -16.16 15.29
N ARG A 148 11.41 -16.91 16.12
CA ARG A 148 12.87 -17.05 16.06
C ARG A 148 13.32 -18.24 15.23
N ASP A 149 12.37 -19.06 14.78
CA ASP A 149 12.63 -20.24 13.96
C ASP A 149 12.53 -19.87 12.47
N PRO A 150 13.64 -19.89 11.71
CA PRO A 150 13.61 -19.62 10.27
C PRO A 150 12.69 -20.57 9.50
N GLU A 151 12.51 -21.81 9.97
CA GLU A 151 11.69 -22.81 9.28
C GLU A 151 10.20 -22.40 9.26
N SER A 152 9.71 -21.73 10.31
CA SER A 152 8.35 -21.19 10.33
C SER A 152 8.09 -20.18 9.21
N TYR A 153 9.07 -19.33 8.88
CA TYR A 153 8.94 -18.38 7.77
C TYR A 153 9.00 -19.07 6.41
N ARG A 154 9.82 -20.13 6.28
CA ARG A 154 9.88 -20.92 5.04
C ARG A 154 8.54 -21.60 4.76
N GLN A 155 7.92 -22.18 5.77
CA GLN A 155 6.60 -22.81 5.66
C GLN A 155 5.53 -21.78 5.32
N ASP A 156 5.45 -20.69 6.08
CA ASP A 156 4.47 -19.62 5.85
C ASP A 156 4.64 -19.02 4.45
N ALA A 157 5.87 -18.78 3.97
CA ALA A 157 6.11 -18.24 2.64
C ALA A 157 5.65 -19.18 1.51
N ILE A 158 5.84 -20.51 1.64
CA ILE A 158 5.36 -21.48 0.65
C ILE A 158 3.84 -21.56 0.66
N GLU A 159 3.22 -21.63 1.85
CA GLU A 159 1.77 -21.69 1.98
C GLU A 159 1.11 -20.41 1.45
N ASP A 160 1.64 -19.25 1.83
CA ASP A 160 1.08 -17.96 1.44
C ASP A 160 1.35 -17.63 -0.02
N LYS A 161 2.45 -18.09 -0.63
CA LYS A 161 2.59 -18.03 -2.09
C LYS A 161 1.51 -18.83 -2.81
N GLY A 162 1.10 -19.97 -2.25
CA GLY A 162 0.01 -20.77 -2.80
C GLY A 162 -1.36 -20.11 -2.64
N ARG A 163 -1.59 -19.40 -1.53
CA ARG A 163 -2.86 -18.71 -1.23
C ARG A 163 -2.97 -17.34 -1.90
N TYR A 164 -1.87 -16.60 -1.94
CA TYR A 164 -1.75 -15.22 -2.40
C TYR A 164 -0.53 -15.10 -3.35
N PRO A 165 -0.66 -15.55 -4.61
CA PRO A 165 0.45 -15.64 -5.55
C PRO A 165 1.17 -14.32 -5.82
N LEU A 166 0.46 -13.19 -5.69
CA LEU A 166 1.03 -11.88 -5.98
C LEU A 166 2.09 -11.49 -4.93
N TYR A 167 1.79 -11.65 -3.64
CA TYR A 167 2.62 -11.08 -2.57
C TYR A 167 2.83 -11.97 -1.32
N GLY A 168 2.29 -13.18 -1.28
CA GLY A 168 2.29 -14.03 -0.08
C GLY A 168 3.68 -14.43 0.40
N ASP A 169 4.57 -14.83 -0.50
CA ASP A 169 5.97 -15.15 -0.18
C ASP A 169 6.73 -13.93 0.35
N PHE A 170 6.54 -12.75 -0.26
CA PHE A 170 7.14 -11.51 0.21
C PHE A 170 6.66 -11.15 1.62
N ALA A 171 5.36 -11.24 1.89
CA ALA A 171 4.80 -10.91 3.20
C ALA A 171 5.27 -11.86 4.31
N SER A 172 5.35 -13.17 4.02
CA SER A 172 5.62 -14.21 5.02
C SER A 172 7.08 -14.65 5.12
N SER A 173 7.95 -14.18 4.23
CA SER A 173 9.39 -14.40 4.32
C SER A 173 10.01 -13.82 5.60
N ILE A 174 11.18 -14.37 5.97
CA ILE A 174 11.91 -13.97 7.16
C ILE A 174 12.26 -12.47 7.13
N LYS A 175 12.04 -11.78 8.25
CA LYS A 175 12.31 -10.34 8.43
C LYS A 175 13.40 -10.12 9.47
N PRO A 176 14.05 -8.94 9.49
CA PRO A 176 15.05 -8.60 10.51
C PRO A 176 14.58 -8.83 11.96
N CYS A 177 13.27 -8.72 12.21
CA CYS A 177 12.66 -8.92 13.52
C CYS A 177 12.85 -10.32 14.11
N ALA A 178 13.09 -11.34 13.28
CA ALA A 178 13.45 -12.68 13.76
C ALA A 178 14.80 -12.69 14.51
N PHE A 179 15.63 -11.68 14.32
CA PHE A 179 16.97 -11.54 14.91
C PHE A 179 17.10 -10.33 15.85
N TRP A 180 16.06 -9.52 15.98
CA TRP A 180 16.07 -8.32 16.82
C TRP A 180 16.03 -8.66 18.32
N ASP A 181 16.46 -7.78 19.22
CA ASP A 181 16.27 -8.04 20.66
C ASP A 181 14.77 -7.97 21.07
N LYS A 182 14.50 -8.20 22.35
CA LYS A 182 13.13 -8.08 22.88
C LYS A 182 12.57 -6.66 22.69
N SER A 183 11.25 -6.58 22.59
CA SER A 183 10.52 -5.30 22.47
C SER A 183 10.95 -4.32 23.56
N MET A 184 11.04 -3.05 23.20
CA MET A 184 11.41 -1.98 24.14
C MET A 184 10.32 -1.78 25.19
N GLU A 185 9.06 -1.90 24.77
CA GLU A 185 7.89 -1.75 25.63
C GLU A 185 6.91 -2.92 25.42
N PRO A 186 6.07 -3.24 26.42
CA PRO A 186 4.95 -4.15 26.22
C PRO A 186 3.93 -3.59 25.23
N ALA A 187 3.27 -4.47 24.47
CA ALA A 187 2.19 -4.05 23.58
C ALA A 187 1.10 -3.25 24.33
N THR A 188 0.72 -2.11 23.76
CA THR A 188 -0.28 -1.22 24.36
C THR A 188 -1.64 -1.93 24.45
N LYS A 189 -2.19 -1.97 25.66
CA LYS A 189 -3.55 -2.47 25.90
C LYS A 189 -4.54 -1.32 25.80
N VAL A 190 -5.39 -1.33 24.77
CA VAL A 190 -6.46 -0.34 24.66
C VAL A 190 -7.66 -0.79 25.49
N ASN A 191 -7.97 -0.04 26.55
CA ASN A 191 -9.07 -0.33 27.47
C ASN A 191 -9.84 0.92 27.92
N ASN A 192 -9.82 1.98 27.11
CA ASN A 192 -10.52 3.23 27.40
C ASN A 192 -11.71 3.44 26.46
N LYS A 193 -12.51 4.48 26.74
CA LYS A 193 -13.69 4.88 25.94
C LYS A 193 -13.48 6.24 25.26
N VAL A 194 -12.23 6.67 25.08
CA VAL A 194 -11.94 7.93 24.40
C VAL A 194 -12.47 7.82 22.98
N GLY A 195 -13.19 8.86 22.56
CA GLY A 195 -13.73 8.95 21.21
C GLY A 195 -12.62 9.12 20.19
N SER A 196 -12.66 8.35 19.11
CA SER A 196 -11.79 8.52 17.94
C SER A 196 -12.57 8.27 16.65
N LEU A 197 -12.10 8.84 15.56
CA LEU A 197 -12.67 8.60 14.24
C LEU A 197 -11.69 7.73 13.42
N VAL A 198 -12.15 6.55 13.03
CA VAL A 198 -11.42 5.66 12.11
C VAL A 198 -11.95 5.92 10.70
N VAL A 199 -11.06 6.17 9.74
CA VAL A 199 -11.43 6.50 8.35
C VAL A 199 -10.75 5.50 7.44
N GLN A 200 -11.51 4.86 6.54
CA GLN A 200 -11.03 3.69 5.80
C GLN A 200 -11.63 3.64 4.40
N ASN A 201 -10.76 3.54 3.39
CA ASN A 201 -11.15 3.18 2.03
C ASN A 201 -11.44 1.68 1.92
N GLU A 202 -12.40 1.31 1.08
CA GLU A 202 -12.75 -0.09 0.81
C GLU A 202 -11.58 -0.87 0.18
N TRP A 203 -10.86 -0.25 -0.78
CA TRP A 203 -9.82 -0.89 -1.59
C TRP A 203 -8.38 -0.49 -1.21
N ASP A 204 -8.15 -0.07 0.03
CA ASP A 204 -6.79 0.18 0.54
C ASP A 204 -6.02 -1.15 0.72
N SER A 205 -5.00 -1.42 -0.08
CA SER A 205 -4.22 -2.67 0.00
C SER A 205 -3.15 -2.67 1.11
N GLN A 206 -2.82 -1.51 1.70
CA GLN A 206 -1.77 -1.37 2.71
C GLN A 206 -2.32 -1.52 4.13
N THR A 207 -3.50 -0.95 4.35
CA THR A 207 -4.32 -1.11 5.53
C THR A 207 -5.72 -1.59 5.11
N PRO A 208 -5.88 -2.88 4.76
CA PRO A 208 -7.13 -3.42 4.24
C PRO A 208 -8.33 -3.14 5.14
N LEU A 209 -9.51 -2.98 4.57
CA LEU A 209 -10.75 -2.72 5.31
C LEU A 209 -10.97 -3.64 6.54
N PRO A 210 -10.71 -4.96 6.49
CA PRO A 210 -10.77 -5.82 7.68
C PRO A 210 -9.85 -5.37 8.82
N SER A 211 -8.70 -4.78 8.51
CA SER A 211 -7.78 -4.22 9.51
C SER A 211 -8.33 -2.96 10.18
N GLY A 212 -8.93 -2.06 9.39
CA GLY A 212 -9.63 -0.88 9.91
C GLY A 212 -10.84 -1.25 10.77
N GLN A 213 -11.61 -2.25 10.35
CA GLN A 213 -12.74 -2.79 11.13
C GLN A 213 -12.28 -3.41 12.45
N ALA A 214 -11.16 -4.14 12.45
CA ALA A 214 -10.57 -4.69 13.66
C ALA A 214 -10.09 -3.58 14.62
N LEU A 215 -9.45 -2.53 14.10
CA LEU A 215 -9.06 -1.37 14.90
C LEU A 215 -10.28 -0.67 15.51
N HIS A 216 -11.32 -0.42 14.71
CA HIS A 216 -12.58 0.15 15.18
C HIS A 216 -13.21 -0.71 16.29
N ALA A 217 -13.19 -2.03 16.13
CA ALA A 217 -13.67 -2.97 17.13
C ALA A 217 -12.86 -2.90 18.44
N ASP A 218 -11.54 -2.71 18.38
CA ASP A 218 -10.68 -2.59 19.57
C ASP A 218 -10.83 -1.20 20.25
N LEU A 219 -10.98 -0.14 19.47
CA LEU A 219 -11.22 1.23 19.95
C LEU A 219 -12.71 1.42 20.31
N LYS A 220 -13.12 0.98 21.51
CA LYS A 220 -14.54 0.93 21.93
C LYS A 220 -15.30 2.26 21.92
N GLY A 221 -14.60 3.40 21.94
CA GLY A 221 -15.20 4.74 21.84
C GLY A 221 -15.30 5.26 20.41
N SER A 222 -14.80 4.52 19.43
CA SER A 222 -14.63 5.03 18.08
C SER A 222 -15.91 5.01 17.24
N LYS A 223 -15.89 5.80 16.16
CA LYS A 223 -16.81 5.71 15.03
C LYS A 223 -16.01 5.51 13.76
N MET A 224 -16.61 4.83 12.79
CA MET A 224 -15.96 4.55 11.52
C MET A 224 -16.62 5.31 10.37
N VAL A 225 -15.79 5.90 9.50
CA VAL A 225 -16.17 6.35 8.16
C VAL A 225 -15.60 5.35 7.17
N THR A 226 -16.46 4.66 6.44
CA THR A 226 -16.07 3.76 5.35
C THR A 226 -16.38 4.40 4.00
N VAL A 227 -15.41 4.43 3.10
CA VAL A 227 -15.56 4.97 1.74
C VAL A 227 -15.64 3.83 0.74
N LEU A 228 -16.87 3.53 0.28
CA LEU A 228 -17.13 2.53 -0.76
C LEU A 228 -16.59 3.00 -2.10
N GLY A 229 -15.95 2.09 -2.85
CA GLY A 229 -15.25 2.39 -4.09
C GLY A 229 -13.99 3.26 -3.91
N GLY A 230 -13.64 3.62 -2.68
CA GLY A 230 -12.44 4.39 -2.36
C GLY A 230 -11.19 3.56 -2.59
N GLU A 231 -10.21 4.14 -3.29
CA GLU A 231 -8.92 3.52 -3.57
C GLU A 231 -7.76 4.36 -3.00
N GLY A 232 -6.55 3.78 -2.96
CA GLY A 232 -5.36 4.41 -2.40
C GLY A 232 -5.20 4.17 -0.90
N HIS A 233 -4.08 4.69 -0.37
CA HIS A 233 -3.69 4.54 1.03
C HIS A 233 -3.78 5.87 1.77
N GLY A 234 -4.70 5.94 2.75
CA GLY A 234 -5.13 7.19 3.37
C GLY A 234 -6.34 7.81 2.65
N VAL A 235 -7.15 8.56 3.41
CA VAL A 235 -8.44 9.08 2.91
C VAL A 235 -8.52 10.61 3.01
N TYR A 236 -8.25 11.15 4.20
CA TYR A 236 -8.29 12.59 4.45
C TYR A 236 -6.91 13.22 4.21
N PRO A 237 -6.80 14.44 3.64
CA PRO A 237 -7.88 15.36 3.25
C PRO A 237 -8.19 15.35 1.75
N ASN A 238 -8.24 14.17 1.11
CA ASN A 238 -8.40 14.04 -0.34
C ASN A 238 -9.68 13.25 -0.69
N GLY A 239 -10.68 13.34 0.17
CA GLY A 239 -11.95 12.63 0.04
C GLY A 239 -12.97 13.46 -0.74
N ASN A 240 -14.18 13.50 -0.22
CA ASN A 240 -15.26 14.33 -0.76
C ASN A 240 -16.08 14.92 0.39
N ALA A 241 -17.12 15.68 0.06
CA ALA A 241 -17.95 16.34 1.07
C ALA A 241 -18.51 15.39 2.16
N CYS A 242 -18.78 14.12 1.84
CA CYS A 242 -19.21 13.14 2.84
C CYS A 242 -18.06 12.79 3.79
N THR A 243 -16.91 12.37 3.24
CA THR A 243 -15.79 11.91 4.05
C THR A 243 -15.04 13.05 4.74
N ASP A 244 -14.55 14.02 3.97
CA ASP A 244 -13.78 15.14 4.49
C ASP A 244 -14.65 16.04 5.36
N GLY A 245 -15.92 16.23 5.00
CA GLY A 245 -16.87 16.94 5.86
C GLY A 245 -17.02 16.28 7.23
N THR A 246 -17.17 14.95 7.27
CA THR A 246 -17.27 14.21 8.55
C THR A 246 -15.97 14.31 9.37
N VAL A 247 -14.81 14.19 8.72
CA VAL A 247 -13.51 14.30 9.40
C VAL A 247 -13.26 15.71 9.91
N THR A 248 -13.49 16.73 9.08
CA THR A 248 -13.35 18.14 9.44
C THR A 248 -14.29 18.53 10.58
N ASP A 249 -15.56 18.10 10.55
CA ASP A 249 -16.51 18.35 11.65
C ASP A 249 -16.02 17.77 12.98
N TYR A 250 -15.49 16.53 12.96
CA TYR A 250 -14.89 15.91 14.13
C TYR A 250 -13.67 16.69 14.63
N LEU A 251 -12.76 17.09 13.74
CA LEU A 251 -11.55 17.83 14.10
C LEU A 251 -11.87 19.23 14.66
N LEU A 252 -12.88 19.92 14.12
CA LEU A 252 -13.28 21.27 14.55
C LEU A 252 -14.06 21.26 15.87
N THR A 253 -14.89 20.23 16.10
CA THR A 253 -15.85 20.24 17.21
C THR A 253 -15.50 19.24 18.32
N GLY A 254 -14.62 18.28 18.05
CA GLY A 254 -14.38 17.12 18.90
C GLY A 254 -15.58 16.15 19.00
N LYS A 255 -16.64 16.36 18.23
CA LYS A 255 -17.86 15.53 18.27
C LYS A 255 -17.80 14.47 17.19
N LEU A 256 -17.97 13.22 17.60
CA LEU A 256 -18.11 12.07 16.70
C LEU A 256 -19.50 12.05 16.05
N PRO A 257 -19.64 11.45 14.84
CA PRO A 257 -20.95 11.18 14.28
C PRO A 257 -21.74 10.22 15.20
N ALA A 258 -23.07 10.31 15.16
CA ALA A 258 -23.93 9.49 16.03
C ALA A 258 -23.78 7.99 15.78
N LYS A 259 -23.49 7.61 14.54
CA LYS A 259 -23.30 6.24 14.05
C LYS A 259 -22.16 6.21 13.05
N ASP A 260 -21.72 5.01 12.69
CA ASP A 260 -20.78 4.85 11.59
C ASP A 260 -21.37 5.39 10.30
N VAL A 261 -20.51 5.93 9.45
CA VAL A 261 -20.86 6.64 8.22
C VAL A 261 -20.32 5.85 7.04
N THR A 262 -21.16 5.70 6.03
CA THR A 262 -20.76 5.15 4.74
C THR A 262 -20.81 6.27 3.71
N CYS A 263 -19.68 6.54 3.09
CA CYS A 263 -19.54 7.46 1.96
C CYS A 263 -19.24 6.66 0.69
N GLU A 264 -19.49 7.27 -0.47
CA GLU A 264 -19.12 6.71 -1.77
C GLU A 264 -17.99 7.55 -2.37
N ALA A 265 -16.99 6.90 -2.93
CA ALA A 265 -15.93 7.58 -3.68
C ALA A 265 -16.46 8.13 -5.00
N THR A 266 -15.83 9.20 -5.47
CA THR A 266 -16.06 9.78 -6.78
C THR A 266 -14.81 9.60 -7.65
N ALA A 267 -14.95 9.76 -8.97
CA ALA A 267 -13.80 9.75 -9.87
C ALA A 267 -12.76 10.81 -9.49
N ASP A 268 -13.23 11.99 -9.04
CA ASP A 268 -12.40 13.12 -8.62
C ASP A 268 -11.70 12.86 -7.30
N SER A 269 -12.40 12.38 -6.26
CA SER A 269 -11.76 12.02 -4.98
C SER A 269 -10.72 10.92 -5.15
N ASN A 270 -11.00 9.92 -6.00
CA ASN A 270 -10.02 8.91 -6.36
C ASN A 270 -8.85 9.51 -7.17
N ALA A 271 -9.07 10.58 -7.94
CA ALA A 271 -8.00 11.29 -8.64
C ALA A 271 -7.10 12.10 -7.71
N GLU A 272 -7.68 12.83 -6.77
CA GLU A 272 -6.95 13.64 -5.81
C GLU A 272 -6.10 12.78 -4.87
N ALA A 273 -6.66 11.67 -4.36
CA ALA A 273 -5.94 10.68 -3.57
C ALA A 273 -4.67 10.15 -4.28
N ARG A 274 -4.66 10.09 -5.61
CA ARG A 274 -3.49 9.63 -6.41
C ARG A 274 -2.41 10.69 -6.57
N THR A 275 -2.76 11.97 -6.55
CA THR A 275 -1.82 13.06 -6.88
C THR A 275 -1.03 13.58 -5.69
N ASN A 276 -1.50 13.35 -4.47
CA ASN A 276 -0.99 14.04 -3.28
C ASN A 276 -0.03 13.18 -2.42
N GLN A 277 0.97 12.56 -3.07
CA GLN A 277 2.06 11.84 -2.40
C GLN A 277 3.16 12.76 -1.84
N LYS A 278 3.08 14.08 -2.07
CA LYS A 278 3.96 15.03 -1.40
C LYS A 278 3.35 15.37 -0.05
N ARG A 279 4.17 15.39 1.01
CA ARG A 279 3.79 16.02 2.28
C ARG A 279 3.34 17.44 1.96
N ASP A 280 2.03 17.67 1.96
CA ASP A 280 1.54 19.02 1.98
C ASP A 280 2.13 19.70 3.22
N VAL A 281 2.82 20.81 2.99
CA VAL A 281 3.04 21.79 4.04
C VAL A 281 1.65 22.25 4.42
N LEU A 282 1.13 21.71 5.53
CA LEU A 282 -0.13 22.17 6.12
C LEU A 282 -0.09 23.70 6.13
N PRO A 283 -1.09 24.42 5.57
CA PRO A 283 -1.18 25.85 5.80
C PRO A 283 -1.26 26.04 7.31
N GLY A 284 -0.19 26.61 7.88
CA GLY A 284 -0.02 26.70 9.32
C GLY A 284 -1.25 27.36 9.94
N SER A 285 -1.90 26.67 10.85
CA SER A 285 -2.85 27.29 11.77
C SER A 285 -2.13 28.46 12.45
N PRO A 286 -2.67 29.70 12.40
CA PRO A 286 -2.07 30.80 13.13
C PRO A 286 -2.04 30.43 14.62
N LEU A 287 -0.85 30.45 15.21
CA LEU A 287 -0.65 30.33 16.65
C LEU A 287 -1.45 31.45 17.33
N PRO A 288 -2.18 31.18 18.42
CA PRO A 288 -2.78 32.26 19.21
C PRO A 288 -1.66 33.07 19.86
N GLU A 289 -1.57 34.35 19.54
CA GLU A 289 -0.73 35.29 20.28
C GLU A 289 -1.19 35.31 21.74
N ARG A 290 -0.29 34.89 22.63
CA ARG A 290 -0.39 35.19 24.05
C ARG A 290 0.70 36.22 24.36
N PHE A 291 0.26 37.35 24.89
CA PHE A 291 1.09 38.42 25.46
C PHE A 291 2.13 37.88 26.44
#